data_AF-A0A938MWR9-F1
#
_entry.id   AF-A0A938MWR9-F1
#
_cell.length_a   1.000
_cell.length_b   1.000
_cell.length_c   1.000
_cell.angle_alpha   90.00
_cell.angle_beta   90.00
_cell.angle_gamma   90.00
#
_symmetry.space_group_name_H-M   'P 1'
#
loop_
_entity.id
_entity.type
_entity.pdbx_description
1 polymer ?
#
loop_
_entity_poly.entity_id
_entity_poly.type
_entity_poly.pdbx_seq_one_letter_code
_entity_poly.pdbx_strand_id
1 'polypeptide(L)'
;MAEIDAIRTLHKSGHSNSEIDRLLGIHRETVARYLSQPDGAKPAEPDHRLRPGPASACEPLRGTILKKLDEDLDGQRIYQDLCSDHDFDASYSSVRRFIAQLAKTGQLPFRRLECEPAAEGPVDFGNGAPVVTPEGRRRKTHVFRIALSCSRKAYSEAVFRQMFGDNYVSPLATIRIPGGGLRRRGVASHD
;
A
#
# COMPACT_ATOMS: atom_id res chain seq x y z
N MET A 1 1.81 37.78 5.36
CA MET A 1 2.43 38.39 6.55
C MET A 1 1.95 39.82 6.75
N ALA A 2 1.91 40.65 5.69
CA ALA A 2 1.46 42.05 5.76
C ALA A 2 0.03 42.28 6.34
N GLU A 3 -0.93 41.39 6.10
CA GLU A 3 -2.33 41.59 6.55
C GLU A 3 -2.54 41.41 8.06
N ILE A 4 -1.87 40.44 8.69
CA ILE A 4 -2.01 40.17 10.13
C ILE A 4 -1.35 41.29 10.94
N ASP A 5 -0.20 41.79 10.48
CA ASP A 5 0.51 42.88 11.14
C ASP A 5 -0.27 44.20 11.04
N ALA A 6 -0.97 44.43 9.92
CA ALA A 6 -1.89 45.55 9.74
C ALA A 6 -3.09 45.48 10.71
N ILE A 7 -3.73 44.32 10.84
CA ILE A 7 -4.83 44.10 11.80
C ILE A 7 -4.38 44.42 13.24
N ARG A 8 -3.21 43.92 13.65
CA ARG A 8 -2.67 44.13 14.99
C ARG A 8 -2.29 45.58 15.25
N THR A 9 -1.76 46.27 14.25
CA THR A 9 -1.40 47.69 14.34
C THR A 9 -2.65 48.56 14.50
N LEU A 10 -3.70 48.30 13.72
CA LEU A 10 -4.96 49.04 13.79
C LEU A 10 -5.73 48.78 15.10
N HIS A 11 -5.69 47.54 15.61
CA HIS A 11 -6.29 47.23 16.90
C HIS A 11 -5.53 47.90 18.06
N LYS A 12 -4.19 47.93 18.01
CA LYS A 12 -3.36 48.65 19.00
C LYS A 12 -3.60 50.16 18.98
N SER A 13 -3.95 50.74 17.83
CA SER A 13 -4.31 52.16 17.71
C SER A 13 -5.76 52.47 18.10
N GLY A 14 -6.51 51.49 18.61
CA GLY A 14 -7.83 51.69 19.21
C GLY A 14 -9.01 51.52 18.26
N HIS A 15 -8.80 51.05 17.03
CA HIS A 15 -9.89 50.79 16.09
C HIS A 15 -10.70 49.56 16.49
N SER A 16 -12.01 49.63 16.35
CA SER A 16 -12.91 48.50 16.57
C SER A 16 -12.82 47.48 15.42
N ASN A 17 -13.19 46.22 15.69
CA ASN A 17 -13.16 45.15 14.66
C ASN A 17 -14.00 45.50 13.43
N SER A 18 -15.09 46.26 13.59
CA SER A 18 -15.95 46.71 12.49
C SER A 18 -15.30 47.80 11.63
N GLU A 19 -14.43 48.64 12.21
CA GLU A 19 -13.67 49.65 11.48
C GLU A 19 -12.51 49.02 10.73
N ILE A 20 -11.82 48.06 11.36
CA ILE A 20 -10.76 47.28 10.73
C ILE A 20 -11.32 46.50 9.52
N ASP A 21 -12.53 45.95 9.64
CA ASP A 21 -13.25 45.29 8.55
C ASP A 21 -13.47 46.22 7.35
N ARG A 22 -14.04 47.41 7.59
CA ARG A 22 -14.26 48.40 6.52
C ARG A 22 -12.96 48.90 5.89
N LEU A 23 -11.88 48.99 6.67
CA LEU A 23 -10.61 49.59 6.24
C LEU A 23 -9.72 48.60 5.48
N LEU A 24 -9.74 47.32 5.86
CA LEU A 24 -8.94 46.26 5.24
C LEU A 24 -9.74 45.34 4.30
N GLY A 25 -11.08 45.43 4.31
CA GLY A 25 -11.97 44.52 3.57
C GLY A 25 -11.99 43.10 4.15
N ILE A 26 -11.59 42.93 5.41
CA ILE A 26 -11.49 41.63 6.09
C ILE A 26 -12.63 41.51 7.08
N HIS A 27 -13.55 40.57 6.84
CA HIS A 27 -14.72 40.37 7.69
C HIS A 27 -14.38 40.37 9.20
N ARG A 28 -15.12 41.14 10.00
CA ARG A 28 -14.86 41.34 11.45
C ARG A 28 -14.66 40.06 12.27
N GLU A 29 -15.26 38.92 11.89
CA GLU A 29 -15.03 37.62 12.56
C GLU A 29 -13.61 37.08 12.31
N THR A 30 -13.09 37.30 11.10
CA THR A 30 -11.72 36.96 10.74
C THR A 30 -10.74 37.84 11.50
N VAL A 31 -11.03 39.14 11.65
CA VAL A 31 -10.26 40.07 12.49
C VAL A 31 -10.24 39.60 13.95
N ALA A 32 -11.40 39.30 14.54
CA ALA A 32 -11.51 38.81 15.91
C ALA A 32 -10.73 37.50 16.12
N ARG A 33 -10.82 36.57 15.17
CA ARG A 33 -10.05 35.31 15.18
C ARG A 33 -8.54 35.57 15.16
N TYR A 34 -8.04 36.47 14.31
CA TYR A 34 -6.60 36.79 14.24
C TYR A 34 -6.10 37.53 15.48
N LEU A 35 -6.92 38.36 16.12
CA LEU A 35 -6.58 39.03 17.38
C LEU A 35 -6.57 38.07 18.58
N SER A 36 -7.42 37.02 18.55
CA SER A 36 -7.45 35.98 19.58
C SER A 36 -6.27 35.00 19.52
N GLN A 37 -5.48 35.01 18.43
CA GLN A 37 -4.35 34.12 18.23
C GLN A 37 -3.02 34.77 18.68
N PRO A 38 -2.21 34.09 19.51
CA PRO A 38 -0.92 34.62 19.98
C PRO A 38 0.09 34.80 18.83
N ASP A 39 1.01 35.77 19.00
CA ASP A 39 2.08 36.09 18.06
C ASP A 39 2.91 34.83 17.71
N GLY A 40 2.98 34.47 16.41
CA GLY A 40 3.85 33.41 15.90
C GLY A 40 3.14 32.16 15.36
N ALA A 41 1.84 31.96 15.62
CA ALA A 41 1.09 30.88 14.98
C ALA A 41 0.63 31.34 13.58
N LYS A 42 1.39 31.02 12.53
CA LYS A 42 0.79 30.92 11.19
C LYS A 42 -0.40 29.96 11.32
N PRO A 43 -1.59 30.28 10.80
CA PRO A 43 -2.59 29.25 10.60
C PRO A 43 -1.90 28.16 9.79
N ALA A 44 -1.74 26.97 10.35
CA ALA A 44 -1.59 25.81 9.49
C ALA A 44 -2.80 25.88 8.56
N GLU A 45 -2.58 26.03 7.25
CA GLU A 45 -3.61 25.67 6.28
C GLU A 45 -4.19 24.35 6.78
N PRO A 46 -5.50 24.24 7.01
CA PRO A 46 -6.06 23.03 7.56
C PRO A 46 -5.62 21.92 6.63
N ASP A 47 -4.70 21.06 7.10
CA ASP A 47 -4.28 19.92 6.32
C ASP A 47 -5.52 19.04 6.22
N HIS A 48 -6.23 19.18 5.10
CA HIS A 48 -7.45 18.45 4.84
C HIS A 48 -7.19 16.94 4.83
N ARG A 49 -5.91 16.49 4.84
CA ARG A 49 -5.50 15.09 5.02
C ARG A 49 -5.57 14.61 6.46
N LEU A 50 -5.57 15.51 7.45
CA LEU A 50 -5.61 15.17 8.89
C LEU A 50 -7.00 15.17 9.49
N ARG A 51 -8.01 15.66 8.76
CA ARG A 51 -9.40 15.40 9.14
C ARG A 51 -9.69 13.95 8.75
N PRO A 52 -10.03 13.06 9.70
CA PRO A 52 -10.62 11.79 9.32
C PRO A 52 -11.80 12.13 8.42
N GLY A 53 -11.72 11.70 7.16
CA GLY A 53 -12.87 11.80 6.27
C GLY A 53 -14.07 11.09 6.90
N PRO A 54 -15.29 11.35 6.41
CA PRO A 54 -16.46 10.59 6.83
C PRO A 54 -16.13 9.09 6.78
N ALA A 55 -16.60 8.33 7.77
CA ALA A 55 -16.46 6.87 7.76
C ALA A 55 -16.99 6.34 6.40
N SER A 56 -16.28 5.37 5.83
CA SER A 56 -16.66 4.82 4.52
C SER A 56 -18.11 4.33 4.58
N ALA A 57 -18.90 4.59 3.53
CA ALA A 57 -20.23 4.01 3.38
C ALA A 57 -20.20 2.47 3.40
N CYS A 58 -19.02 1.86 3.18
CA CYS A 58 -18.79 0.42 3.29
C CYS A 58 -18.58 -0.09 4.73
N GLU A 59 -18.37 0.81 5.70
CA GLU A 59 -18.07 0.43 7.09
C GLU A 59 -19.20 -0.40 7.75
N PRO A 60 -20.50 -0.04 7.61
CA PRO A 60 -21.59 -0.86 8.13
C PRO A 60 -21.67 -2.26 7.48
N LEU A 61 -21.22 -2.36 6.23
CA LEU A 61 -21.26 -3.59 5.43
C LEU A 61 -19.92 -4.34 5.44
N ARG A 62 -18.99 -3.95 6.32
CA ARG A 62 -17.66 -4.56 6.43
C ARG A 62 -17.72 -6.07 6.58
N GLY A 63 -18.61 -6.58 7.42
CA GLY A 63 -18.77 -8.02 7.65
C GLY A 63 -19.18 -8.76 6.37
N THR A 64 -20.16 -8.22 5.63
CA THR A 64 -20.60 -8.77 4.34
C THR A 64 -19.47 -8.74 3.31
N ILE A 65 -18.74 -7.63 3.22
CA ILE A 65 -17.62 -7.48 2.29
C ILE A 65 -16.52 -8.49 2.60
N LEU A 66 -16.15 -8.66 3.87
CA LEU A 66 -15.15 -9.65 4.29
C LEU A 66 -15.59 -11.08 3.97
N LYS A 67 -16.87 -11.41 4.19
CA LYS A 67 -17.42 -12.73 3.85
C LYS A 67 -17.38 -12.99 2.33
N LYS A 68 -17.81 -12.02 1.52
CA LYS A 68 -17.78 -12.13 0.06
C LYS A 68 -16.34 -12.20 -0.49
N LEU A 69 -15.39 -11.52 0.15
CA LEU A 69 -13.95 -11.65 -0.14
C LEU A 69 -13.40 -13.02 0.28
N ASP A 70 -13.89 -13.59 1.38
CA ASP A 70 -13.54 -14.95 1.80
C ASP A 70 -14.08 -15.99 0.81
N GLU A 71 -15.16 -15.70 0.10
CA GLU A 71 -15.71 -16.51 -1.00
C GLU A 71 -14.98 -16.30 -2.35
N ASP A 72 -13.86 -15.57 -2.36
CA ASP A 72 -13.07 -15.19 -3.56
C ASP A 72 -13.87 -14.41 -4.62
N LEU A 73 -14.93 -13.69 -4.21
CA LEU A 73 -15.70 -12.86 -5.13
C LEU A 73 -14.92 -11.60 -5.51
N ASP A 74 -15.02 -11.22 -6.78
CA ASP A 74 -14.39 -10.01 -7.28
C ASP A 74 -15.06 -8.75 -6.73
N GLY A 75 -14.33 -7.63 -6.70
CA GLY A 75 -14.82 -6.37 -6.15
C GLY A 75 -16.06 -5.81 -6.87
N GLN A 76 -16.22 -6.11 -8.16
CA GLN A 76 -17.38 -5.66 -8.95
C GLN A 76 -18.62 -6.49 -8.61
N ARG A 77 -18.47 -7.81 -8.39
CA ARG A 77 -19.51 -8.71 -7.92
C ARG A 77 -19.94 -8.35 -6.50
N ILE A 78 -18.98 -8.09 -5.62
CA ILE A 78 -19.25 -7.58 -4.27
C ILE A 78 -20.10 -6.31 -4.36
N TYR A 79 -19.73 -5.36 -5.21
CA TYR A 79 -20.49 -4.13 -5.40
C TYR A 79 -21.92 -4.37 -5.90
N GLN A 80 -22.11 -5.23 -6.91
CA GLN A 80 -23.43 -5.58 -7.43
C GLN A 80 -24.32 -6.20 -6.36
N ASP A 81 -23.78 -7.13 -5.58
CA ASP A 81 -24.53 -7.79 -4.54
C ASP A 81 -24.80 -6.82 -3.36
N LEU A 82 -23.90 -5.88 -3.07
CA LEU A 82 -24.17 -4.81 -2.10
C LEU A 82 -25.33 -3.91 -2.56
N CYS A 83 -25.39 -3.55 -3.84
CA CYS A 83 -26.51 -2.78 -4.38
C CYS A 83 -27.82 -3.58 -4.38
N SER A 84 -27.76 -4.90 -4.61
CA SER A 84 -28.94 -5.76 -4.70
C SER A 84 -29.51 -6.17 -3.34
N ASP A 85 -28.64 -6.48 -2.37
CA ASP A 85 -29.03 -7.07 -1.09
C ASP A 85 -29.12 -6.05 0.05
N HIS A 86 -28.50 -4.87 -0.11
CA HIS A 86 -28.25 -3.93 0.99
C HIS A 86 -28.50 -2.45 0.65
N ASP A 87 -29.22 -2.16 -0.44
CA ASP A 87 -29.54 -0.79 -0.90
C ASP A 87 -28.30 0.14 -0.89
N PHE A 88 -27.17 -0.39 -1.36
CA PHE A 88 -25.91 0.33 -1.30
C PHE A 88 -25.86 1.50 -2.30
N ASP A 89 -25.91 2.72 -1.78
CA ASP A 89 -26.02 3.97 -2.55
C ASP A 89 -24.66 4.56 -3.00
N ALA A 90 -23.54 4.07 -2.45
CA ALA A 90 -22.24 4.57 -2.83
C ALA A 90 -21.70 3.93 -4.12
N SER A 91 -20.72 4.57 -4.76
CA SER A 91 -20.13 4.06 -6.01
C SER A 91 -19.23 2.83 -5.80
N TYR A 92 -19.02 2.06 -6.88
CA TYR A 92 -17.99 1.01 -6.95
C TYR A 92 -16.60 1.48 -6.48
N SER A 93 -16.24 2.73 -6.76
CA SER A 93 -14.96 3.31 -6.32
C SER A 93 -14.83 3.33 -4.79
N SER A 94 -15.93 3.48 -4.06
CA SER A 94 -15.95 3.41 -2.60
C SER A 94 -15.63 1.99 -2.11
N VAL A 95 -16.24 0.97 -2.73
CA VAL A 95 -15.96 -0.45 -2.43
C VAL A 95 -14.50 -0.77 -2.75
N ARG A 96 -14.01 -0.40 -3.93
CA ARG A 96 -12.62 -0.64 -4.35
C ARG A 96 -11.61 0.01 -3.39
N ARG A 97 -11.83 1.27 -2.98
CA ARG A 97 -10.98 1.95 -1.99
C ARG A 97 -11.04 1.26 -0.62
N PHE A 98 -12.21 0.79 -0.22
CA PHE A 98 -12.39 0.09 1.04
C PHE A 98 -11.66 -1.25 1.06
N ILE A 99 -11.81 -2.07 0.02
CA ILE A 99 -11.07 -3.33 -0.14
C ILE A 99 -9.55 -3.08 -0.13
N ALA A 100 -9.08 -2.05 -0.84
CA ALA A 100 -7.66 -1.68 -0.83
C ALA A 100 -7.17 -1.25 0.55
N GLN A 101 -8.03 -0.61 1.36
CA GLN A 101 -7.71 -0.27 2.74
C GLN A 101 -7.64 -1.51 3.63
N LEU A 102 -8.57 -2.46 3.49
CA LEU A 102 -8.54 -3.76 4.19
C LEU A 102 -7.26 -4.55 3.89
N ALA A 103 -6.80 -4.49 2.64
CA ALA A 103 -5.55 -5.12 2.22
C ALA A 103 -4.33 -4.52 2.94
N LYS A 104 -4.30 -3.19 3.08
CA LYS A 104 -3.21 -2.48 3.77
C LYS A 104 -3.20 -2.75 5.27
N THR A 105 -4.37 -2.87 5.90
CA THR A 105 -4.50 -3.13 7.33
C THR A 105 -4.36 -4.62 7.69
N GLY A 106 -4.15 -5.49 6.69
CA GLY A 106 -4.03 -6.94 6.90
C GLY A 106 -5.34 -7.60 7.34
N GLN A 107 -6.47 -6.95 7.10
CA GLN A 107 -7.79 -7.43 7.51
C GLN A 107 -8.47 -8.31 6.47
N LEU A 108 -7.82 -8.54 5.33
CA LEU A 108 -8.31 -9.49 4.33
C LEU A 108 -8.14 -10.93 4.83
N PRO A 109 -9.11 -11.82 4.55
CA PRO A 109 -8.92 -13.24 4.74
C PRO A 109 -7.67 -13.70 3.99
N PHE A 110 -6.70 -14.26 4.71
CA PHE A 110 -5.57 -14.94 4.09
C PHE A 110 -5.89 -16.43 4.08
N ARG A 111 -6.06 -17.02 2.90
CA ARG A 111 -6.11 -18.46 2.78
C ARG A 111 -4.70 -19.02 2.81
N ARG A 112 -4.48 -20.02 3.67
CA ARG A 112 -3.29 -20.86 3.58
C ARG A 112 -3.54 -21.84 2.43
N LEU A 113 -2.71 -21.78 1.38
CA LEU A 113 -2.73 -22.80 0.34
C LEU A 113 -2.27 -24.12 0.98
N GLU A 114 -3.19 -25.02 1.28
CA GLU A 114 -2.86 -26.34 1.82
C GLU A 114 -2.34 -27.20 0.67
N CYS A 115 -1.01 -27.28 0.56
CA CYS A 115 -0.32 -28.18 -0.35
C CYS A 115 0.51 -29.18 0.47
N GLU A 116 0.58 -30.41 -0.02
CA GLU A 116 1.49 -31.41 0.52
C GLU A 116 2.94 -30.89 0.59
N PRO A 117 3.75 -31.34 1.57
CA PRO A 117 5.15 -30.95 1.67
C PRO A 117 5.90 -31.15 0.35
N ALA A 118 6.53 -30.08 -0.13
CA ALA A 118 7.26 -30.07 -1.39
C ALA A 118 6.41 -30.44 -2.63
N ALA A 119 5.08 -30.32 -2.60
CA ALA A 119 4.28 -30.49 -3.81
C ALA A 119 4.37 -29.28 -4.74
N GLU A 120 4.34 -28.06 -4.18
CA GLU A 120 4.31 -26.82 -4.95
C GLU A 120 5.13 -25.71 -4.26
N GLY A 121 5.77 -24.87 -5.08
CA GLY A 121 6.48 -23.68 -4.60
C GLY A 121 6.60 -22.62 -5.71
N PRO A 122 6.28 -21.35 -5.42
CA PRO A 122 6.61 -20.25 -6.31
C PRO A 122 8.12 -20.16 -6.50
N VAL A 123 8.51 -19.98 -7.75
CA VAL A 123 9.86 -19.74 -8.21
C VAL A 123 9.97 -18.33 -8.72
N ASP A 124 11.03 -17.65 -8.29
CA ASP A 124 11.36 -16.30 -8.69
C ASP A 124 12.83 -16.23 -9.13
N PHE A 125 13.10 -15.32 -10.08
CA PHE A 125 14.42 -14.95 -10.51
C PHE A 125 14.66 -13.46 -10.28
N GLY A 126 15.44 -13.14 -9.25
CA GLY A 126 15.94 -11.80 -9.02
C GLY A 126 17.17 -11.49 -9.89
N ASN A 127 17.44 -10.20 -10.12
CA ASN A 127 18.75 -9.78 -10.63
C ASN A 127 19.79 -9.91 -9.50
N GLY A 128 20.85 -10.69 -9.75
CA GLY A 128 22.00 -10.79 -8.85
C GLY A 128 23.06 -9.74 -9.17
N ALA A 129 23.99 -9.54 -8.24
CA ALA A 129 25.17 -8.71 -8.50
C ALA A 129 26.01 -9.32 -9.63
N PRO A 130 26.55 -8.50 -10.56
CA PRO A 130 27.48 -9.00 -11.56
C PRO A 130 28.72 -9.59 -10.89
N VAL A 131 29.12 -10.79 -11.28
CA VAL A 131 30.34 -11.44 -10.78
C VAL A 131 31.45 -11.26 -11.82
N VAL A 132 32.66 -10.99 -11.36
CA VAL A 132 33.86 -10.99 -12.22
C VAL A 132 34.35 -12.43 -12.33
N THR A 133 34.37 -12.96 -13.54
CA THR A 133 34.88 -14.32 -13.77
C THR A 133 36.40 -14.35 -13.61
N PRO A 134 37.02 -15.53 -13.41
CA PRO A 134 38.48 -15.66 -13.35
C PRO A 134 39.20 -15.09 -14.59
N GLU A 135 38.52 -15.03 -15.73
CA GLU A 135 39.03 -14.43 -16.98
C GLU A 135 38.86 -12.89 -17.04
N GLY A 136 38.50 -12.24 -15.92
CA GLY A 136 38.38 -10.79 -15.79
C GLY A 136 37.12 -10.18 -16.40
N ARG A 137 36.18 -11.00 -16.90
CA ARG A 137 34.95 -10.52 -17.54
C ARG A 137 33.83 -10.36 -16.53
N ARG A 138 33.03 -9.30 -16.65
CA ARG A 138 31.81 -9.12 -15.85
C ARG A 138 30.68 -9.95 -16.43
N ARG A 139 30.11 -10.84 -15.62
CA ARG A 139 28.97 -11.67 -16.00
C ARG A 139 27.75 -11.32 -15.15
N LYS A 140 26.60 -11.15 -15.82
CA LYS A 140 25.31 -10.95 -15.13
C LYS A 140 24.93 -12.23 -14.40
N THR A 141 24.47 -12.08 -13.18
CA THR A 141 24.00 -13.18 -12.32
C THR A 141 22.52 -12.98 -12.04
N HIS A 142 21.81 -14.07 -11.80
CA HIS A 142 20.44 -14.09 -11.33
C HIS A 142 20.41 -14.78 -9.97
N VAL A 143 19.46 -14.41 -9.11
CA VAL A 143 19.19 -15.14 -7.88
C VAL A 143 17.96 -15.98 -8.12
N PHE A 144 18.15 -17.29 -8.27
CA PHE A 144 17.06 -18.25 -8.24
C PHE A 144 16.55 -18.36 -6.81
N ARG A 145 15.24 -18.28 -6.62
CA ARG A 145 14.60 -18.48 -5.33
C ARG A 145 13.37 -19.38 -5.49
N ILE A 146 13.26 -20.39 -4.64
CA ILE A 146 12.02 -21.18 -4.48
C ILE A 146 11.57 -21.12 -3.04
N ALA A 147 10.27 -20.87 -2.81
CA ALA A 147 9.68 -20.87 -1.48
C ALA A 147 8.60 -21.93 -1.38
N LEU A 148 8.74 -22.91 -0.49
CA LEU A 148 7.75 -23.97 -0.35
C LEU A 148 6.41 -23.41 0.15
N SER A 149 5.31 -23.73 -0.51
CA SER A 149 3.98 -23.20 -0.14
C SER A 149 3.57 -23.60 1.28
N CYS A 150 3.83 -24.85 1.69
CA CYS A 150 3.42 -25.41 2.97
C CYS A 150 4.15 -24.83 4.20
N SER A 151 5.46 -24.56 4.06
CA SER A 151 6.36 -24.24 5.19
C SER A 151 7.00 -22.85 5.09
N ARG A 152 6.88 -22.19 3.93
CA ARG A 152 7.54 -20.93 3.60
C ARG A 152 9.08 -20.97 3.67
N LYS A 153 9.68 -22.14 3.94
CA LYS A 153 11.13 -22.34 3.83
C LYS A 153 11.55 -22.04 2.40
N ALA A 154 12.56 -21.18 2.26
CA ALA A 154 13.06 -20.75 0.97
C ALA A 154 14.47 -21.29 0.73
N TYR A 155 14.75 -21.64 -0.52
CA TYR A 155 16.08 -21.90 -1.03
C TYR A 155 16.42 -20.82 -2.05
N SER A 156 17.64 -20.29 -1.97
CA SER A 156 18.13 -19.26 -2.88
C SER A 156 19.54 -19.61 -3.36
N GLU A 157 19.81 -19.46 -4.66
CA GLU A 157 21.11 -19.74 -5.26
C GLU A 157 21.41 -18.71 -6.37
N ALA A 158 22.67 -18.29 -6.47
CA ALA A 158 23.13 -17.42 -7.54
C ALA A 158 23.43 -18.26 -8.79
N VAL A 159 22.75 -17.97 -9.90
CA VAL A 159 22.85 -18.72 -11.16
C VAL A 159 23.13 -17.78 -12.34
N PHE A 160 23.83 -18.28 -13.36
CA PHE A 160 24.18 -17.48 -14.53
C PHE A 160 23.14 -17.51 -15.66
N ARG A 161 22.12 -18.38 -15.57
CA ARG A 161 21.07 -18.55 -16.57
C ARG A 161 19.71 -18.74 -15.89
N GLN A 162 18.66 -18.19 -16.49
CA GLN A 162 17.27 -18.35 -16.05
C GLN A 162 16.61 -19.59 -16.69
N MET A 163 17.31 -20.73 -16.66
CA MET A 163 16.89 -21.95 -17.36
C MET A 163 16.78 -23.11 -16.37
N PHE A 164 15.72 -23.90 -16.50
CA PHE A 164 15.59 -25.21 -15.84
C PHE A 164 15.45 -26.27 -16.94
N GLY A 165 16.51 -27.05 -17.19
CA GLY A 165 16.61 -27.84 -18.42
C GLY A 165 16.67 -26.92 -19.66
N ASP A 166 15.85 -27.22 -20.67
CA ASP A 166 15.76 -26.43 -21.91
C ASP A 166 14.71 -25.29 -21.86
N ASN A 167 14.00 -25.15 -20.74
CA ASN A 167 12.89 -24.20 -20.63
C ASN A 167 13.28 -22.93 -19.87
N TYR A 168 12.86 -21.79 -20.42
CA TYR A 168 12.91 -20.50 -19.74
C TYR A 168 11.86 -20.46 -18.63
N VAL A 169 12.27 -20.12 -17.42
CA VAL A 169 11.35 -19.99 -16.29
C VAL A 169 10.99 -18.53 -16.11
N SER A 170 9.68 -18.23 -16.18
CA SER A 170 9.21 -16.88 -15.94
C SER A 170 9.48 -16.47 -14.47
N PRO A 171 9.72 -15.19 -14.17
CA PRO A 171 10.05 -14.71 -12.83
C PRO A 171 8.99 -14.97 -11.74
N LEU A 172 7.82 -15.52 -12.08
CA LEU A 172 6.73 -15.79 -11.13
C LEU A 172 6.10 -17.16 -11.38
N ALA A 173 6.86 -18.10 -11.95
CA ALA A 173 6.37 -19.45 -12.22
C ALA A 173 6.13 -20.22 -10.91
N THR A 174 5.08 -21.05 -10.87
CA THR A 174 4.93 -22.06 -9.81
C THR A 174 5.43 -23.40 -10.36
N ILE A 175 6.35 -24.05 -9.64
CA ILE A 175 6.82 -25.38 -10.00
C ILE A 175 6.14 -26.40 -9.10
N ARG A 176 5.61 -27.45 -9.73
CA ARG A 176 5.15 -28.67 -9.05
C ARG A 176 6.31 -29.65 -9.00
N ILE A 177 6.70 -30.11 -7.81
CA ILE A 177 7.81 -31.05 -7.65
C ILE A 177 7.22 -32.46 -7.51
N PRO A 178 7.42 -33.37 -8.48
CA PRO A 178 6.96 -34.74 -8.35
C PRO A 178 7.78 -35.46 -7.27
N GLY A 179 7.13 -35.99 -6.23
CA GLY A 179 7.72 -36.99 -5.35
C GLY A 179 8.52 -36.48 -4.13
N GLY A 180 8.26 -35.28 -3.60
CA GLY A 180 8.53 -34.90 -2.19
C GLY A 180 9.99 -34.91 -1.66
N GLY A 181 10.96 -35.35 -2.45
CA GLY A 181 12.34 -35.55 -2.02
C GLY A 181 13.28 -34.47 -2.53
N LEU A 182 13.68 -33.52 -1.68
CA LEU A 182 14.75 -32.57 -1.98
C LEU A 182 16.10 -33.30 -1.95
N ARG A 183 16.52 -33.90 -3.08
CA ARG A 183 17.89 -34.43 -3.19
C ARG A 183 18.87 -33.26 -3.24
N ARG A 184 19.61 -33.05 -2.14
CA ARG A 184 20.76 -32.14 -2.11
C ARG A 184 21.81 -32.67 -3.09
N ARG A 185 21.98 -32.02 -4.25
CA ARG A 185 23.18 -32.21 -5.06
C ARG A 185 24.33 -31.47 -4.38
N GLY A 186 25.39 -32.20 -4.06
CA GLY A 186 26.61 -31.67 -3.47
C GLY A 186 27.24 -30.60 -4.37
N VAL A 187 27.77 -29.57 -3.73
CA VAL A 187 28.58 -28.53 -4.37
C VAL A 187 29.85 -29.20 -4.87
N ALA A 188 30.07 -29.18 -6.20
CA ALA A 188 31.33 -29.60 -6.77
C ALA A 188 32.36 -28.49 -6.52
N SER A 189 33.25 -28.72 -5.56
CA SER A 189 34.51 -27.99 -5.40
C SER A 189 35.29 -28.06 -6.72
N HIS A 190 35.76 -26.93 -7.22
CA HIS A 190 36.81 -26.89 -8.25
C HIS A 190 38.07 -26.36 -7.56
N ASP A 191 39.10 -27.21 -7.52
CA ASP A 191 40.52 -26.80 -7.43
C ASP A 191 40.97 -26.22 -8.79
#